data_AF-A0A382KT05-F1
#
_entry.id   AF-A0A382KT05-F1
#
_cell.length_a   1.000
_cell.length_b   1.000
_cell.length_c   1.000
_cell.angle_alpha   90.00
_cell.angle_beta   90.00
_cell.angle_gamma   90.00
#
_symmetry.space_group_name_H-M   'P 1'
#
loop_
_entity.id
_entity.type
_entity.pdbx_description
1 polymer ?
#
loop_
_entity_poly.entity_id
_entity_poly.type
_entity_poly.pdbx_seq_one_letter_code
_entity_poly.pdbx_strand_id
1 'polypeptide(L)'
;VRIGLDLDNTLICYDHVFVLESKRLGMMPEYWGGSKQELKDELQSRPDGERLWQTLQGRVYGSAMKQAVMFPGVALFLMRS
;
A
#
# COMPACT_ATOMS: atom_id res chain seq x y z
N VAL A 1 -27.59 10.01 11.67
CA VAL A 1 -26.50 10.24 10.69
C VAL A 1 -26.10 8.90 10.10
N ARG A 2 -25.78 8.81 8.80
CA ARG A 2 -25.20 7.61 8.17
C ARG A 2 -23.80 7.97 7.67
N ILE A 3 -22.80 7.18 8.01
CA ILE A 3 -21.41 7.39 7.61
C ILE A 3 -21.01 6.21 6.72
N GLY A 4 -20.54 6.48 5.51
CA GLY A 4 -19.95 5.47 4.64
C GLY A 4 -18.48 5.28 4.98
N LEU A 5 -18.02 4.03 4.99
CA LEU A 5 -16.63 3.67 5.25
C LEU A 5 -16.11 2.83 4.08
N ASP A 6 -14.91 3.14 3.62
CA ASP A 6 -14.18 2.36 2.63
C ASP A 6 -12.96 1.69 3.26
N LEU A 7 -12.64 0.46 2.86
CA LEU A 7 -11.52 -0.26 3.47
C LEU A 7 -10.19 0.46 3.17
N ASP A 8 -9.84 0.57 1.90
CA ASP A 8 -8.49 0.92 1.46
C ASP A 8 -8.22 2.43 1.48
N ASN A 9 -9.27 3.25 1.34
CA ASN A 9 -9.17 4.71 1.33
C ASN A 9 -9.56 5.35 2.66
N THR A 10 -10.13 4.60 3.62
CA THR A 10 -10.59 5.18 4.90
C THR A 10 -10.10 4.40 6.12
N LEU A 11 -10.07 3.07 6.09
CA LEU A 11 -9.78 2.27 7.28
C LEU A 11 -8.31 1.85 7.38
N ILE A 12 -7.68 1.44 6.28
CA ILE A 12 -6.33 0.85 6.29
C ILE A 12 -5.37 1.52 5.31
N CYS A 13 -4.10 1.53 5.69
CA CYS A 13 -2.98 2.07 4.95
C CYS A 13 -2.07 0.94 4.45
N TYR A 14 -1.83 0.92 3.15
CA TYR A 14 -0.95 -0.05 2.49
C TYR A 14 0.47 0.50 2.23
N ASP A 15 0.78 1.74 2.56
CA ASP A 15 2.01 2.39 2.07
C ASP A 15 3.27 1.61 2.42
N HIS A 16 3.37 1.14 3.66
CA HIS A 16 4.48 0.29 4.09
C HIS A 16 4.46 -1.10 3.41
N VAL A 17 3.29 -1.65 3.10
CA VAL A 17 3.13 -2.93 2.40
C VAL A 17 3.64 -2.82 0.95
N PHE A 18 3.37 -1.70 0.28
CA PHE A 18 3.91 -1.43 -1.06
C PHE A 18 5.44 -1.45 -1.06
N VAL A 19 6.07 -0.75 -0.11
CA VAL A 19 7.53 -0.74 0.03
C VAL A 19 8.06 -2.14 0.34
N LEU A 20 7.46 -2.85 1.29
CA LEU A 20 7.87 -4.20 1.68
C LEU A 20 7.78 -5.20 0.51
N GLU A 21 6.65 -5.23 -0.19
CA GLU A 21 6.47 -6.17 -1.30
C GLU A 21 7.31 -5.80 -2.52
N SER A 22 7.61 -4.50 -2.75
CA SER A 22 8.52 -4.09 -3.83
C SER A 22 9.94 -4.66 -3.65
N LYS A 23 10.42 -4.73 -2.40
CA LYS A 23 11.71 -5.34 -2.04
C LYS A 23 11.66 -6.85 -2.21
N ARG A 24 10.61 -7.50 -1.69
CA ARG A 24 10.41 -8.95 -1.81
C ARG A 24 10.32 -9.43 -3.26
N LEU A 25 9.75 -8.63 -4.16
CA LEU A 25 9.66 -8.91 -5.58
C LEU A 25 10.94 -8.56 -6.35
N GLY A 26 11.98 -8.05 -5.68
CA GLY A 26 13.24 -7.63 -6.30
C GLY A 26 13.13 -6.38 -7.17
N MET A 27 12.01 -5.64 -7.07
CA MET A 27 11.82 -4.40 -7.84
C MET A 27 12.65 -3.26 -7.25
N MET A 28 12.83 -3.26 -5.93
CA MET A 28 13.60 -2.25 -5.18
C MET A 28 14.69 -2.90 -4.32
N PRO A 29 15.81 -2.21 -4.09
CA PRO A 29 16.85 -2.70 -3.18
C PRO A 29 16.36 -2.71 -1.72
N GLU A 30 16.92 -3.60 -0.90
CA GLU A 30 16.52 -3.75 0.51
C GLU A 30 16.68 -2.46 1.35
N TYR A 31 17.65 -1.61 0.99
CA TYR A 31 17.90 -0.33 1.66
C TYR A 31 16.94 0.79 1.20
N TRP A 32 16.05 0.54 0.24
CA TRP A 32 15.11 1.55 -0.25
C TRP A 32 14.17 2.01 0.87
N GLY A 33 14.04 3.32 1.06
CA GLY A 33 13.26 3.94 2.15
C GLY A 33 12.27 5.01 1.69
N GLY A 34 12.01 5.10 0.38
CA GLY A 34 11.08 6.08 -0.18
C GLY A 34 9.61 5.77 0.15
N SER A 35 8.77 6.78 -0.01
CA SER A 35 7.32 6.70 0.08
C SER A 35 6.70 5.83 -1.02
N LYS A 36 5.41 5.47 -0.86
CA LYS A 36 4.64 4.80 -1.92
C LYS A 36 4.58 5.62 -3.21
N GLN A 37 4.52 6.95 -3.11
CA GLN A 37 4.49 7.83 -4.27
C GLN A 37 5.82 7.80 -5.01
N GLU A 38 6.94 7.99 -4.30
CA GLU A 38 8.29 7.89 -4.90
C GLU A 38 8.54 6.51 -5.50
N LEU A 39 8.06 5.44 -4.84
CA LEU A 39 8.11 4.08 -5.38
C LEU A 39 7.34 3.94 -6.70
N LYS A 40 6.12 4.49 -6.77
CA LYS A 40 5.32 4.46 -7.99
C LYS A 40 6.02 5.20 -9.12
N ASP A 41 6.53 6.40 -8.84
CA ASP A 41 7.21 7.24 -9.83
C ASP A 41 8.48 6.56 -10.34
N GLU A 42 9.26 5.96 -9.44
CA GLU A 42 10.45 5.17 -9.77
C GLU A 42 10.09 3.97 -10.67
N LEU A 43 9.04 3.22 -10.35
CA LEU A 43 8.61 2.08 -11.17
C LEU A 43 8.09 2.53 -12.54
N GLN A 44 7.29 3.59 -12.60
CA GLN A 44 6.73 4.10 -13.85
C GLN A 44 7.78 4.71 -14.78
N SER A 45 8.94 5.14 -14.27
CA SER A 45 10.05 5.63 -15.08
C SER A 45 10.78 4.52 -15.88
N ARG A 46 10.55 3.24 -15.54
CA ARG A 46 11.23 2.08 -16.12
C ARG A 46 10.52 1.57 -17.38
N PRO A 47 11.22 0.82 -18.24
CA PRO A 47 10.55 -0.02 -19.24
C PRO A 47 9.52 -0.94 -18.58
N ASP A 48 8.33 -1.04 -19.18
CA ASP A 48 7.18 -1.77 -18.63
C ASP A 48 6.72 -1.30 -17.23
N GLY A 49 7.00 -0.05 -16.86
CA GLY A 49 6.72 0.50 -15.52
C GLY A 49 5.28 0.34 -15.05
N GLU A 50 4.30 0.51 -15.94
CA GLU A 50 2.89 0.30 -15.61
C GLU A 50 2.59 -1.18 -15.29
N ARG A 51 3.21 -2.12 -16.02
CA ARG A 51 3.07 -3.55 -15.75
C ARG A 51 3.72 -3.93 -14.40
N LEU A 52 4.88 -3.35 -14.10
CA LEU A 52 5.54 -3.53 -12.81
C LEU A 52 4.66 -3.00 -11.66
N TRP A 53 4.09 -1.81 -11.84
CA TRP A 53 3.17 -1.21 -10.88
C TRP A 53 1.92 -2.08 -10.65
N GLN A 54 1.27 -2.54 -11.72
CA GLN A 54 0.10 -3.43 -11.63
C GLN A 54 0.43 -4.77 -10.97
N THR A 55 1.61 -5.33 -11.25
CA THR A 55 2.09 -6.56 -10.60
C THR A 55 2.23 -6.37 -9.09
N LEU A 56 2.83 -5.25 -8.68
CA LEU A 56 2.96 -4.89 -7.27
C LEU A 56 1.60 -4.67 -6.61
N GLN A 57 0.68 -3.96 -7.28
CA GLN A 57 -0.69 -3.77 -6.81
C GLN A 57 -1.41 -5.12 -6.60
N GLY A 58 -1.31 -6.05 -7.55
CA GLY A 58 -1.90 -7.39 -7.44
C GLY A 58 -1.37 -8.17 -6.23
N ARG A 59 -0.09 -7.99 -5.90
CA ARG A 59 0.51 -8.59 -4.69
C ARG A 59 -0.04 -7.96 -3.42
N VAL A 60 -0.05 -6.63 -3.33
CA VAL A 60 -0.46 -5.83 -2.17
C VAL A 60 -1.94 -6.03 -1.85
N TYR A 61 -2.82 -5.86 -2.84
CA TYR A 61 -4.27 -5.98 -2.65
C TYR A 61 -4.75 -7.45 -2.65
N GLY A 62 -3.89 -8.38 -3.03
CA GLY A 62 -4.16 -9.82 -2.95
C GLY A 62 -3.55 -10.44 -1.69
N SER A 63 -2.56 -11.31 -1.88
CA SER A 63 -2.00 -12.13 -0.80
C SER A 63 -1.37 -11.36 0.37
N ALA A 64 -0.92 -10.13 0.12
CA ALA A 64 -0.27 -9.30 1.14
C ALA A 64 -1.25 -8.36 1.87
N MET A 65 -2.54 -8.36 1.53
CA MET A 65 -3.52 -7.40 2.04
C MET A 65 -3.58 -7.34 3.57
N LYS A 66 -3.45 -8.51 4.22
CA LYS A 66 -3.43 -8.68 5.68
C LYS A 66 -2.29 -7.96 6.41
N GLN A 67 -1.28 -7.48 5.68
CA GLN A 67 -0.16 -6.73 6.26
C GLN A 67 -0.50 -5.24 6.44
N ALA A 68 -1.61 -4.76 5.88
CA ALA A 68 -2.02 -3.37 6.04
C ALA A 68 -2.26 -3.00 7.51
N VAL A 69 -2.01 -1.73 7.84
CA VAL A 69 -2.23 -1.18 9.18
C VAL A 69 -3.41 -0.23 9.15
N MET A 70 -4.17 -0.13 10.23
CA MET A 70 -5.24 0.89 10.30
C MET A 70 -4.65 2.29 10.25
N PHE A 71 -5.37 3.24 9.63
CA PHE A 71 -5.03 4.64 9.79
C PHE A 71 -5.14 5.05 11.26
N PRO A 72 -4.29 5.99 11.73
CA PRO A 72 -4.36 6.49 13.09
C PRO A 72 -5.77 6.97 13.46
N GLY A 73 -6.28 6.53 14.61
CA GLY A 73 -7.59 6.93 15.12
C GLY A 73 -8.79 6.14 14.57
N VAL A 74 -8.63 5.29 13.54
CA VAL A 74 -9.74 4.47 13.01
C VAL A 74 -10.31 3.54 14.08
N ALA A 75 -9.46 2.83 14.83
CA ALA A 75 -9.91 1.96 15.90
C ALA A 75 -10.71 2.74 16.97
N LEU A 76 -10.19 3.90 17.37
CA LEU A 76 -10.88 4.77 18.34
C LEU A 76 -12.22 5.28 17.79
N PHE A 77 -12.29 5.63 16.51
CA PHE A 77 -13.53 6.07 15.86
C PHE A 77 -14.59 4.96 15.87
N LEU A 78 -14.22 3.73 15.51
CA LEU A 78 -15.13 2.59 15.44
C LEU A 78 -15.58 2.09 16.82
N MET A 79 -14.75 2.25 17.85
CA MET A 79 -15.03 1.79 19.21
C MET A 79 -15.78 2.80 20.07
N ARG A 80 -16.05 4.01 19.57
CA ARG A 80 -16.87 4.99 20.28
C ARG A 80 -18.32 4.53 20.29
N SER A 81 -18.80 4.20 21.49
CA SER A 81 -20.21 3.89 21.80
C SER A 81 -21.08 5.14 21.72
#